data_AF-A0A954WG64-F1
#
_entry.id   AF-A0A954WG64-F1
#
_cell.length_a   1.000
_cell.length_b   1.000
_cell.length_c   1.000
_cell.angle_alpha   90.00
_cell.angle_beta   90.00
_cell.angle_gamma   90.00
#
_symmetry.space_group_name_H-M   'P 1'
#
loop_
_entity.id
_entity.type
_entity.pdbx_description
1 polymer ?
#
loop_
_entity_poly.entity_id
_entity_poly.type
_entity_poly.pdbx_seq_one_letter_code
_entity_poly.pdbx_strand_id
1 'polypeptide(L)'
;DLSDGQPNVSRQHYLDNVRKLGIRGRVVAVDRKRDLALVQLDRLPDSAVAIDLASESIGPGEAVDSIGNPGSTDALWVYTSGTVRTVYRKQFRTGAGEHDFKVVETQSPINSGDSGGPVVNSQGQLVAVAQAIAPNARLVSYCVDISEVKEFLASPWKPAPLPVTDVLKNADLEYSQHSTGHYEVKFDEKDDQKISVFVTKDIEYYERADVRKIWALARVSKSAPSLETTMKLLEQSARTKIGSWMVERNDGGEYLIIYCVKLDATAAPDAMKSTMQYVAKLTASMKKELTPKEQAQKASDTLNEWLSK
;
A
#
# COMPACT_ATOMS: atom_id res chain seq x y z
N ASP A 1 -12.64 21.11 -21.89
CA ASP A 1 -13.07 22.43 -21.39
C ASP A 1 -12.53 23.46 -22.36
N LEU A 2 -13.34 23.85 -23.34
CA LEU A 2 -12.94 24.78 -24.39
C LEU A 2 -13.54 26.16 -24.08
N SER A 3 -12.71 27.19 -24.03
CA SER A 3 -13.13 28.60 -24.04
C SER A 3 -12.79 29.17 -25.41
N ASP A 4 -13.77 29.70 -26.12
CA ASP A 4 -13.60 30.25 -27.47
C ASP A 4 -12.96 29.26 -28.47
N GLY A 5 -13.27 27.97 -28.32
CA GLY A 5 -12.74 26.89 -29.16
C GLY A 5 -11.31 26.45 -28.82
N GLN A 6 -10.67 27.06 -27.82
CA GLN A 6 -9.33 26.69 -27.35
C GLN A 6 -9.40 25.99 -25.99
N PRO A 7 -8.54 24.98 -25.71
CA PRO A 7 -8.48 24.37 -24.40
C PRO A 7 -8.04 25.38 -23.34
N ASN A 8 -8.73 25.42 -22.21
CA ASN A 8 -8.24 26.18 -21.06
C ASN A 8 -6.97 25.50 -20.53
N VAL A 9 -5.85 26.22 -20.56
CA VAL A 9 -4.53 25.72 -20.15
C VAL A 9 -4.09 26.21 -18.76
N SER A 10 -4.94 26.98 -18.06
CA SER A 10 -4.63 27.48 -16.72
C SER A 10 -4.78 26.37 -15.68
N ARG A 11 -3.71 26.03 -14.97
CA ARG A 11 -3.75 25.05 -13.87
C ARG A 11 -4.77 25.44 -12.79
N GLN A 12 -4.79 26.72 -12.41
CA GLN A 12 -5.61 27.23 -11.32
C GLN A 12 -7.11 27.03 -11.59
N HIS A 13 -7.54 27.22 -12.84
CA HIS A 13 -8.93 26.98 -13.26
C HIS A 13 -9.41 25.56 -12.89
N TYR A 14 -8.60 24.53 -13.15
CA TYR A 14 -8.99 23.15 -12.85
C TYR A 14 -8.93 22.84 -11.34
N LEU A 15 -7.98 23.43 -10.62
CA LEU A 15 -7.87 23.26 -9.16
C LEU A 15 -9.07 23.88 -8.44
N ASP A 16 -9.45 25.11 -8.81
CA ASP A 16 -10.61 25.81 -8.24
C ASP A 16 -11.93 25.08 -8.52
N ASN A 17 -12.00 24.35 -9.63
CA ASN A 17 -13.19 23.66 -10.10
C ASN A 17 -13.11 22.13 -9.96
N VAL A 18 -12.18 21.59 -9.15
CA VAL A 18 -11.91 20.15 -9.08
C VAL A 18 -13.14 19.31 -8.73
N ARG A 19 -14.06 19.82 -7.90
CA ARG A 19 -15.30 19.10 -7.53
C ARG A 19 -16.27 18.96 -8.71
N LYS A 20 -16.21 19.87 -9.68
CA LYS A 20 -17.10 19.90 -10.85
C LYS A 20 -16.46 19.23 -12.06
N LEU A 21 -15.19 19.55 -12.33
CA LEU A 21 -14.45 19.09 -13.52
C LEU A 21 -13.69 17.78 -13.28
N GLY A 22 -13.33 17.48 -12.04
CA GLY A 22 -12.59 16.28 -11.69
C GLY A 22 -13.40 15.02 -11.98
N ILE A 23 -12.73 14.04 -12.58
CA ILE A 23 -13.25 12.70 -12.76
C ILE A 23 -12.53 11.81 -11.76
N ARG A 24 -13.30 11.08 -10.96
CA ARG A 24 -12.73 10.13 -10.00
C ARG A 24 -12.09 8.97 -10.76
N GLY A 25 -10.87 8.64 -10.36
CA GLY A 25 -10.15 7.45 -10.80
C GLY A 25 -10.02 6.44 -9.67
N ARG A 26 -9.98 5.16 -10.03
CA ARG A 26 -9.67 4.03 -9.15
C ARG A 26 -8.47 3.29 -9.70
N VAL A 27 -7.47 3.08 -8.86
CA VAL A 27 -6.35 2.20 -9.20
C VAL A 27 -6.88 0.76 -9.20
N VAL A 28 -6.82 0.09 -10.35
CA VAL A 28 -7.32 -1.29 -10.51
C VAL A 28 -6.20 -2.32 -10.46
N ALA A 29 -5.00 -1.95 -10.88
CA ALA A 29 -3.81 -2.79 -10.83
C ALA A 29 -2.57 -1.94 -10.59
N VAL A 30 -1.57 -2.53 -9.94
CA VAL A 30 -0.25 -1.91 -9.73
C VAL A 30 0.83 -2.95 -9.93
N ASP A 31 1.87 -2.58 -10.65
CA ASP A 31 3.15 -3.28 -10.68
C ASP A 31 4.24 -2.31 -10.22
N ARG A 32 4.61 -2.41 -8.94
CA ARG A 32 5.60 -1.52 -8.34
C ARG A 32 7.00 -1.75 -8.90
N LYS A 33 7.32 -2.96 -9.35
CA LYS A 33 8.65 -3.29 -9.89
C LYS A 33 8.85 -2.64 -11.25
N ARG A 34 7.79 -2.48 -12.04
CA ARG A 34 7.76 -1.77 -13.33
C ARG A 34 7.44 -0.27 -13.22
N ASP A 35 7.11 0.21 -12.03
CA ASP A 35 6.59 1.56 -11.79
C ASP A 35 5.33 1.89 -12.62
N LEU A 36 4.40 0.92 -12.70
CA LEU A 36 3.16 1.05 -13.48
C LEU A 36 1.92 0.89 -12.60
N ALA A 37 0.88 1.65 -12.95
CA ALA A 37 -0.45 1.53 -12.39
C ALA A 37 -1.50 1.62 -13.50
N LEU A 38 -2.54 0.81 -13.40
CA LEU A 38 -3.72 0.92 -14.25
C LEU A 38 -4.81 1.65 -13.46
N VAL A 39 -5.32 2.75 -14.02
CA VAL A 39 -6.35 3.59 -13.41
C VAL A 39 -7.61 3.53 -14.26
N GLN A 40 -8.71 3.10 -13.65
CA GLN A 40 -10.04 3.17 -14.24
C GLN A 40 -10.72 4.47 -13.83
N LEU A 41 -11.20 5.24 -14.79
CA LEU A 41 -12.02 6.42 -14.53
C LEU A 41 -13.50 6.05 -14.47
N ASP A 42 -14.26 6.72 -13.61
CA ASP A 42 -15.72 6.49 -13.51
C ASP A 42 -16.46 6.79 -14.83
N ARG A 43 -15.87 7.67 -15.65
CA ARG A 43 -16.31 7.98 -17.02
C ARG A 43 -15.15 8.53 -17.84
N LEU A 44 -15.22 8.41 -19.16
CA LEU A 44 -14.33 9.11 -20.10
C LEU A 44 -15.12 10.22 -20.80
N PRO A 45 -14.50 11.36 -21.16
CA PRO A 45 -15.10 12.31 -22.08
C PRO A 45 -15.42 11.65 -23.43
N ASP A 46 -16.54 12.01 -24.07
CA ASP A 46 -16.92 11.44 -25.37
C ASP A 46 -15.87 11.70 -26.47
N SER A 47 -15.10 12.78 -26.33
CA SER A 47 -14.00 13.14 -27.24
C SER A 47 -12.67 12.46 -26.91
N ALA A 48 -12.62 11.59 -25.90
CA ALA A 48 -11.38 10.92 -25.53
C ALA A 48 -10.98 9.92 -26.61
N VAL A 49 -9.78 10.08 -27.15
CA VAL A 49 -9.18 9.16 -28.12
C VAL A 49 -8.07 8.40 -27.42
N ALA A 50 -8.09 7.07 -27.54
CA ALA A 50 -7.02 6.25 -27.02
C ALA A 50 -5.75 6.48 -27.83
N ILE A 51 -4.61 6.58 -27.16
CA ILE A 51 -3.31 6.62 -27.84
C ILE A 51 -2.97 5.24 -28.41
N ASP A 52 -2.45 5.23 -29.64
CA ASP A 52 -1.96 3.99 -30.25
C ASP A 52 -0.67 3.54 -29.55
N LEU A 53 -0.55 2.24 -29.30
CA LEU A 53 0.68 1.66 -28.75
C LEU A 53 1.63 1.32 -29.89
N ALA A 54 2.88 1.79 -29.83
CA ALA A 54 3.89 1.39 -30.82
C ALA A 54 4.05 -0.14 -30.82
N SER A 55 4.23 -0.76 -31.99
CA SER A 55 4.36 -2.22 -32.11
C SER A 55 5.63 -2.74 -31.44
N GLU A 56 6.72 -1.96 -31.55
CA GLU A 56 8.04 -2.32 -31.06
C GLU A 56 8.60 -1.25 -30.13
N SER A 57 9.67 -1.60 -29.42
CA SER A 57 10.42 -0.68 -28.58
C SER A 57 11.19 0.31 -29.45
N ILE A 58 11.28 1.55 -28.98
CA ILE A 58 12.04 2.59 -29.65
C ILE A 58 13.56 2.35 -29.51
N GLY A 59 14.33 2.76 -30.50
CA GLY A 59 15.78 2.60 -30.59
C GLY A 59 16.58 3.88 -30.32
N PRO A 60 17.90 3.75 -30.08
CA PRO A 60 18.80 4.91 -29.94
C PRO A 60 18.78 5.83 -31.16
N GLY A 61 18.79 7.14 -30.93
CA GLY A 61 18.80 8.17 -31.96
C GLY A 61 17.43 8.58 -32.48
N GLU A 62 16.37 7.84 -32.13
CA GLU A 62 15.00 8.20 -32.53
C GLU A 62 14.47 9.38 -31.70
N ALA A 63 13.70 10.24 -32.37
CA ALA A 63 13.07 11.41 -31.74
C ALA A 63 11.87 10.98 -30.89
N VAL A 64 11.71 11.63 -29.74
CA VAL A 64 10.59 11.43 -28.84
C VAL A 64 10.01 12.75 -28.38
N ASP A 65 8.71 12.74 -28.19
CA ASP A 65 7.95 13.85 -27.64
C ASP A 65 7.21 13.39 -26.38
N SER A 66 7.03 14.28 -25.42
CA SER A 66 6.28 14.00 -24.20
C SER A 66 5.42 15.18 -23.80
N ILE A 67 4.29 14.88 -23.17
CA ILE A 67 3.39 15.87 -22.59
C ILE A 67 3.13 15.47 -21.13
N GLY A 68 3.45 16.37 -20.22
CA GLY A 68 3.26 16.17 -18.78
C GLY A 68 2.47 17.30 -18.13
N ASN A 69 2.10 17.12 -16.86
CA ASN A 69 1.43 18.13 -16.05
C ASN A 69 2.31 18.48 -14.84
N PRO A 70 3.44 19.18 -15.07
CA PRO A 70 4.41 19.47 -14.02
C PRO A 70 3.78 20.40 -12.97
N GLY A 71 3.93 20.02 -11.70
CA GLY A 71 3.38 20.80 -10.58
C GLY A 71 4.08 22.15 -10.34
N SER A 72 5.22 22.37 -11.00
CA SER A 72 6.10 23.53 -10.82
C SER A 72 5.83 24.69 -11.79
N THR A 73 4.83 24.57 -12.67
CA THR A 73 4.47 25.60 -13.65
C THR A 73 2.99 25.97 -13.53
N ASP A 74 2.64 27.20 -13.92
CA ASP A 74 1.24 27.65 -14.00
C ASP A 74 0.49 27.06 -15.21
N ALA A 75 1.24 26.51 -16.16
CA ALA A 75 0.70 25.80 -17.32
C ALA A 75 0.21 24.41 -16.90
N LEU A 76 -0.98 24.03 -17.37
CA LEU A 76 -1.55 22.72 -17.08
C LEU A 76 -0.81 21.58 -17.78
N TRP A 77 -0.39 21.80 -19.03
CA TRP A 77 0.31 20.82 -19.84
C TRP A 77 1.60 21.43 -20.39
N VAL A 78 2.70 20.69 -20.28
CA VAL A 78 4.00 21.08 -20.80
C VAL A 78 4.44 20.05 -21.81
N TYR A 79 4.76 20.53 -23.01
CA TYR A 79 5.36 19.74 -24.07
C TYR A 79 6.87 19.79 -23.98
N THR A 80 7.52 18.65 -24.13
CA THR A 80 8.97 18.50 -24.22
C THR A 80 9.33 17.54 -25.34
N SER A 81 10.50 17.77 -25.96
CA SER A 81 11.04 16.89 -27.00
C SER A 81 12.46 16.48 -26.66
N GLY A 82 12.88 15.36 -27.24
CA GLY A 82 14.20 14.82 -27.03
C GLY A 82 14.53 13.68 -27.98
N THR A 83 15.56 12.93 -27.61
CA THR A 83 16.06 11.80 -28.40
C THR A 83 16.38 10.65 -27.47
N VAL A 84 16.10 9.44 -27.91
CA VAL A 84 16.48 8.23 -27.18
C VAL A 84 18.00 8.09 -27.21
N ARG A 85 18.61 7.94 -26.03
CA ARG A 85 20.04 7.70 -25.87
C ARG A 85 20.35 6.21 -25.96
N THR A 86 19.56 5.39 -25.27
CA THR A 86 19.69 3.93 -25.26
C THR A 86 18.46 3.29 -24.62
N VAL A 87 18.29 1.98 -24.82
CA VAL A 87 17.24 1.18 -24.18
C VAL A 87 17.85 -0.06 -23.56
N TYR A 88 17.61 -0.30 -22.27
CA TYR A 88 18.25 -1.39 -21.52
C TYR A 88 17.46 -1.78 -20.27
N ARG A 89 17.65 -3.01 -19.78
CA ARG A 89 17.10 -3.46 -18.49
C ARG A 89 17.88 -2.79 -17.35
N LYS A 90 17.18 -2.21 -16.38
CA LYS A 90 17.81 -1.52 -15.25
C LYS A 90 17.15 -1.91 -13.94
N GLN A 91 17.96 -2.33 -12.98
CA GLN A 91 17.55 -2.50 -11.58
C GLN A 91 18.06 -1.31 -10.75
N PHE A 92 17.18 -0.71 -9.95
CA PHE A 92 17.53 0.41 -9.07
C PHE A 92 16.55 0.51 -7.91
N ARG A 93 16.89 1.30 -6.89
CA ARG A 93 16.06 1.48 -5.68
C ARG A 93 15.72 2.95 -5.48
N THR A 94 14.49 3.21 -5.09
CA THR A 94 13.95 4.54 -4.75
C THR A 94 13.35 4.53 -3.36
N GLY A 95 12.84 5.67 -2.90
CA GLY A 95 12.00 5.72 -1.68
C GLY A 95 10.74 4.86 -1.77
N ALA A 96 10.27 4.54 -2.99
CA ALA A 96 9.10 3.69 -3.22
C ALA A 96 9.41 2.18 -3.27
N GLY A 97 10.70 1.80 -3.19
CA GLY A 97 11.13 0.41 -3.25
C GLY A 97 12.08 0.12 -4.42
N GLU A 98 12.23 -1.17 -4.71
CA GLU A 98 13.07 -1.67 -5.81
C GLU A 98 12.28 -1.71 -7.11
N HIS A 99 12.95 -1.26 -8.17
CA HIS A 99 12.47 -1.21 -9.53
C HIS A 99 13.38 -2.06 -10.42
N ASP A 100 12.78 -2.78 -11.35
CA ASP A 100 13.48 -3.61 -12.34
C ASP A 100 12.63 -3.74 -13.60
N PHE A 101 12.97 -2.94 -14.61
CA PHE A 101 12.27 -2.90 -15.88
C PHE A 101 13.17 -2.38 -17.00
N LYS A 102 12.71 -2.55 -18.23
CA LYS A 102 13.36 -2.03 -19.44
C LYS A 102 13.12 -0.53 -19.53
N VAL A 103 14.21 0.21 -19.42
CA VAL A 103 14.24 1.68 -19.43
C VAL A 103 14.54 2.17 -20.83
N VAL A 104 13.75 3.14 -21.28
CA VAL A 104 14.13 4.04 -22.37
C VAL A 104 14.81 5.25 -21.73
N GLU A 105 16.11 5.39 -21.95
CA GLU A 105 16.88 6.55 -21.49
C GLU A 105 16.85 7.63 -22.56
N THR A 106 16.41 8.83 -22.20
CA THR A 106 16.25 9.95 -23.14
C THR A 106 16.97 11.20 -22.65
N GLN A 107 17.21 12.13 -23.57
CA GLN A 107 17.61 13.51 -23.24
C GLN A 107 16.41 14.47 -23.13
N SER A 108 15.16 13.99 -23.22
CA SER A 108 13.98 14.81 -22.99
C SER A 108 13.92 15.23 -21.51
N PRO A 109 13.73 16.52 -21.20
CA PRO A 109 13.52 16.96 -19.83
C PRO A 109 12.25 16.32 -19.24
N ILE A 110 12.41 15.58 -18.15
CA ILE A 110 11.31 15.00 -17.38
C ILE A 110 11.44 15.47 -15.93
N ASN A 111 10.41 16.15 -15.44
CA ASN A 111 10.35 16.73 -14.11
C ASN A 111 9.24 16.09 -13.26
N SER A 112 9.18 16.47 -11.99
CA SER A 112 8.06 16.11 -11.12
C SER A 112 6.73 16.62 -11.68
N GLY A 113 5.80 15.69 -11.92
CA GLY A 113 4.49 15.92 -12.55
C GLY A 113 4.43 15.53 -14.04
N ASP A 114 5.57 15.25 -14.67
CA ASP A 114 5.59 14.58 -15.98
C ASP A 114 5.47 13.05 -15.83
N SER A 115 5.77 12.51 -14.64
CA SER A 115 5.67 11.08 -14.34
C SER A 115 4.28 10.53 -14.65
N GLY A 116 4.21 9.42 -15.38
CA GLY A 116 2.97 8.82 -15.85
C GLY A 116 2.46 9.40 -17.17
N GLY A 117 3.05 10.50 -17.66
CA GLY A 117 2.75 11.07 -18.96
C GLY A 117 3.25 10.21 -20.13
N PRO A 118 2.62 10.31 -21.31
CA PRO A 118 3.03 9.57 -22.49
C PRO A 118 4.35 10.12 -23.06
N VAL A 119 5.19 9.20 -23.53
CA VAL A 119 6.31 9.48 -24.42
C VAL A 119 6.01 8.83 -25.76
N VAL A 120 6.02 9.61 -26.83
CA VAL A 120 5.54 9.21 -28.16
C VAL A 120 6.61 9.36 -29.24
N ASN A 121 6.51 8.55 -30.29
CA ASN A 121 7.30 8.72 -31.51
C ASN A 121 6.69 9.78 -32.44
N SER A 122 7.32 10.00 -33.59
CA SER A 122 6.86 10.98 -34.60
C SER A 122 5.52 10.64 -35.24
N GLN A 123 5.02 9.41 -35.09
CA GLN A 123 3.67 9.00 -35.50
C GLN A 123 2.61 9.21 -34.39
N GLY A 124 3.01 9.72 -33.22
CA GLY A 124 2.12 9.90 -32.06
C GLY A 124 1.79 8.59 -31.32
N GLN A 125 2.51 7.51 -31.60
CA GLN A 125 2.32 6.23 -30.91
C GLN A 125 3.12 6.22 -29.61
N LEU A 126 2.53 5.65 -28.54
CA LEU A 126 3.17 5.48 -27.25
C LEU A 126 4.36 4.53 -27.36
N VAL A 127 5.55 5.02 -27.03
CA VAL A 127 6.80 4.23 -26.98
C VAL A 127 7.34 4.05 -25.56
N ALA A 128 6.95 4.92 -24.63
CA ALA A 128 7.29 4.77 -23.21
C ALA A 128 6.34 5.58 -22.31
N VAL A 129 6.39 5.32 -21.00
CA VAL A 129 5.74 6.14 -19.96
C VAL A 129 6.81 6.87 -19.17
N ALA A 130 6.67 8.19 -19.04
CA ALA A 130 7.65 9.03 -18.37
C ALA A 130 7.79 8.67 -16.90
N GLN A 131 9.03 8.59 -16.41
CA GLN A 131 9.33 8.38 -15.00
C GLN A 131 10.07 9.59 -14.44
N ALA A 132 9.49 10.27 -13.45
CA ALA A 132 10.12 11.41 -12.80
C ALA A 132 11.12 10.97 -11.72
N ILE A 133 12.11 10.16 -12.10
CA ILE A 133 13.28 9.89 -11.27
C ILE A 133 14.40 10.83 -11.71
N ALA A 134 15.05 11.47 -10.74
CA ALA A 134 16.29 12.19 -10.96
C ALA A 134 17.46 11.18 -10.91
N PRO A 135 18.01 10.74 -12.04
CA PRO A 135 19.27 10.00 -12.02
C PRO A 135 20.38 10.89 -11.43
N ASN A 136 21.36 10.26 -10.78
CA ASN A 136 22.58 10.96 -10.37
C ASN A 136 23.36 11.55 -11.57
N ALA A 137 22.98 11.19 -12.80
CA ALA A 137 23.50 11.73 -14.04
C ALA A 137 22.66 12.93 -14.51
N ARG A 138 23.31 14.05 -14.80
CA ARG A 138 22.67 15.23 -15.40
C ARG A 138 22.30 14.94 -16.86
N LEU A 139 21.21 15.55 -17.34
CA LEU A 139 20.79 15.51 -18.76
C LEU A 139 20.36 14.13 -19.28
N VAL A 140 19.87 13.27 -18.40
CA VAL A 140 19.20 12.02 -18.79
C VAL A 140 17.93 11.82 -17.95
N SER A 141 16.93 11.25 -18.58
CA SER A 141 15.66 10.88 -17.96
C SER A 141 15.35 9.42 -18.27
N TYR A 142 14.64 8.75 -17.36
CA TYR A 142 14.21 7.36 -17.55
C TYR A 142 12.72 7.31 -17.85
N CYS A 143 12.35 6.41 -18.75
CA CYS A 143 10.97 6.10 -19.08
C CYS A 143 10.78 4.58 -19.09
N VAL A 144 9.58 4.12 -18.73
CA VAL A 144 9.20 2.71 -18.78
C VAL A 144 8.90 2.34 -20.24
N ASP A 145 9.66 1.41 -20.83
CA ASP A 145 9.51 1.02 -22.24
C ASP A 145 8.11 0.45 -22.55
N ILE A 146 7.65 0.63 -23.79
CA ILE A 146 6.35 0.11 -24.25
C ILE A 146 6.22 -1.41 -24.09
N SER A 147 7.31 -2.19 -24.13
CA SER A 147 7.22 -3.63 -23.90
C SER A 147 6.76 -3.95 -22.47
N GLU A 148 7.22 -3.19 -21.48
CA GLU A 148 6.84 -3.36 -20.08
C GLU A 148 5.37 -2.99 -19.85
N VAL A 149 4.89 -1.95 -20.54
CA VAL A 149 3.46 -1.57 -20.53
C VAL A 149 2.59 -2.68 -21.11
N LYS A 150 2.98 -3.25 -22.27
CA LYS A 150 2.25 -4.35 -22.91
C LYS A 150 2.24 -5.60 -22.04
N GLU A 151 3.38 -5.96 -21.44
CA GLU A 151 3.47 -7.07 -20.50
C GLU A 151 2.57 -6.85 -19.27
N PHE A 152 2.59 -5.64 -18.70
CA PHE A 152 1.73 -5.30 -17.57
C PHE A 152 0.24 -5.44 -17.92
N LEU A 153 -0.18 -4.91 -19.08
CA LEU A 153 -1.56 -5.03 -19.55
C LEU A 153 -1.98 -6.47 -19.83
N ALA A 154 -1.07 -7.31 -20.35
CA ALA A 154 -1.32 -8.72 -20.62
C ALA A 154 -1.21 -9.63 -19.37
N SER A 155 -0.60 -9.14 -18.29
CA SER A 155 -0.38 -9.93 -17.07
C SER A 155 -1.67 -10.17 -16.28
N PRO A 156 -1.79 -11.28 -15.53
CA PRO A 156 -2.88 -11.43 -14.56
C PRO A 156 -2.70 -10.39 -13.45
N TRP A 157 -3.57 -9.37 -13.46
CA TRP A 157 -3.53 -8.28 -12.50
C TRP A 157 -3.76 -8.78 -11.08
N LYS A 158 -2.94 -8.32 -10.14
CA LYS A 158 -3.33 -8.30 -8.73
C LYS A 158 -4.12 -7.01 -8.52
N PRO A 159 -5.36 -7.07 -7.99
CA PRO A 159 -6.11 -5.86 -7.67
C PRO A 159 -5.28 -4.93 -6.79
N ALA A 160 -5.34 -3.63 -7.04
CA ALA A 160 -4.69 -2.68 -6.14
C ALA A 160 -5.33 -2.78 -4.74
N PRO A 161 -4.55 -2.79 -3.65
CA PRO A 161 -5.11 -2.75 -2.31
C PRO A 161 -5.99 -1.52 -2.12
N LEU A 162 -7.19 -1.71 -1.59
CA LEU A 162 -8.08 -0.59 -1.24
C LEU A 162 -7.50 0.21 -0.07
N PRO A 163 -7.76 1.52 0.05
CA PRO A 163 -7.46 2.26 1.28
C PRO A 163 -8.08 1.57 2.50
N VAL A 164 -7.39 1.59 3.66
CA VAL A 164 -7.91 0.95 4.88
C VAL A 164 -9.31 1.43 5.22
N THR A 165 -9.57 2.73 5.06
CA THR A 165 -10.89 3.32 5.30
C THR A 165 -11.98 2.68 4.45
N ASP A 166 -11.67 2.36 3.19
CA ASP A 166 -12.64 1.77 2.28
C ASP A 166 -12.88 0.31 2.64
N VAL A 167 -11.83 -0.44 3.02
CA VAL A 167 -11.96 -1.82 3.50
C VAL A 167 -12.80 -1.88 4.79
N LEU A 168 -12.55 -0.99 5.75
CA LEU A 168 -13.29 -0.95 7.01
C LEU A 168 -14.75 -0.53 6.83
N LYS A 169 -15.02 0.47 5.98
CA LYS A 169 -16.39 0.86 5.63
C LYS A 169 -17.14 -0.27 4.94
N ASN A 170 -16.52 -0.91 3.96
CA ASN A 170 -17.13 -2.02 3.22
C ASN A 170 -17.31 -3.28 4.08
N ALA A 171 -16.65 -3.35 5.24
CA ALA A 171 -16.78 -4.43 6.22
C ALA A 171 -17.83 -4.11 7.30
N ASP A 172 -18.50 -2.96 7.22
CA ASP A 172 -19.40 -2.42 8.24
C ASP A 172 -18.74 -2.39 9.63
N LEU A 173 -17.52 -1.86 9.70
CA LEU A 173 -16.77 -1.67 10.93
C LEU A 173 -16.71 -0.19 11.29
N GLU A 174 -17.17 0.16 12.49
CA GLU A 174 -16.91 1.47 13.08
C GLU A 174 -15.44 1.57 13.50
N TYR A 175 -14.79 2.68 13.16
CA TYR A 175 -13.37 2.86 13.43
C TYR A 175 -13.04 4.30 13.82
N SER A 176 -11.95 4.45 14.58
CA SER A 176 -11.30 5.72 14.86
C SER A 176 -9.88 5.74 14.28
N GLN A 177 -9.40 6.92 13.92
CA GLN A 177 -8.01 7.10 13.50
C GLN A 177 -7.15 7.55 14.69
N HIS A 178 -6.06 6.85 14.95
CA HIS A 178 -5.07 7.21 15.94
C HIS A 178 -4.19 8.37 15.44
N SER A 179 -3.52 9.10 16.33
CA SER A 179 -2.65 10.24 15.98
C SER A 179 -1.49 9.89 15.04
N THR A 180 -1.07 8.62 15.03
CA THR A 180 -0.05 8.07 14.11
C THR A 180 -0.59 7.79 12.70
N GLY A 181 -1.90 7.91 12.52
CA GLY A 181 -2.63 7.67 11.28
C GLY A 181 -3.12 6.23 11.10
N HIS A 182 -2.80 5.32 12.02
CA HIS A 182 -3.34 3.95 12.04
C HIS A 182 -4.81 3.94 12.49
N TYR A 183 -5.51 2.83 12.23
CA TYR A 183 -6.94 2.73 12.49
C TYR A 183 -7.22 1.74 13.61
N GLU A 184 -8.14 2.09 14.50
CA GLU A 184 -8.59 1.29 15.64
C GLU A 184 -10.06 0.89 15.42
N VAL A 185 -10.34 -0.39 15.65
CA VAL A 185 -11.69 -0.94 15.73
C VAL A 185 -11.84 -1.59 17.10
N LYS A 186 -12.97 -1.33 17.78
CA LYS A 186 -13.26 -1.90 19.10
C LYS A 186 -14.26 -3.04 18.95
N PHE A 187 -13.91 -4.20 19.46
CA PHE A 187 -14.79 -5.36 19.51
C PHE A 187 -15.27 -5.58 20.93
N ASP A 188 -16.58 -5.83 21.08
CA ASP A 188 -17.16 -6.20 22.36
C ASP A 188 -16.78 -7.65 22.70
N GLU A 189 -16.29 -7.85 23.92
CA GLU A 189 -16.01 -9.15 24.52
C GLU A 189 -16.99 -9.38 25.67
N LYS A 190 -17.01 -10.60 26.23
CA LYS A 190 -17.76 -10.88 27.46
C LYS A 190 -17.33 -9.94 28.58
N ASP A 191 -18.26 -9.62 29.48
CA ASP A 191 -18.05 -8.79 30.68
C ASP A 191 -17.85 -7.28 30.39
N ASP A 192 -18.50 -6.74 29.35
CA ASP A 192 -18.42 -5.34 28.88
C ASP A 192 -17.00 -4.83 28.59
N GLN A 193 -16.01 -5.72 28.47
CA GLN A 193 -14.67 -5.36 28.04
C GLN A 193 -14.61 -5.19 26.52
N LYS A 194 -14.10 -4.04 26.08
CA LYS A 194 -13.80 -3.80 24.66
C LYS A 194 -12.34 -4.10 24.37
N ILE A 195 -12.08 -4.86 23.30
CA ILE A 195 -10.74 -5.10 22.78
C ILE A 195 -10.48 -4.19 21.59
N SER A 196 -9.51 -3.30 21.73
CA SER A 196 -8.99 -2.49 20.64
C SER A 196 -8.10 -3.34 19.73
N VAL A 197 -8.46 -3.39 18.45
CA VAL A 197 -7.68 -4.01 17.39
C VAL A 197 -7.28 -2.93 16.39
N PHE A 198 -6.00 -2.91 16.06
CA PHE A 198 -5.42 -1.90 15.19
C PHE A 198 -5.07 -2.49 13.83
N VAL A 199 -5.15 -1.67 12.79
CA VAL A 199 -4.64 -1.97 11.45
C VAL A 199 -3.75 -0.84 10.95
N THR A 200 -2.60 -1.21 10.37
CA THR A 200 -1.65 -0.23 9.84
C THR A 200 -2.22 0.50 8.63
N LYS A 201 -1.93 1.80 8.54
CA LYS A 201 -2.25 2.62 7.38
C LYS A 201 -1.41 2.22 6.17
N ASP A 202 -0.14 1.89 6.44
CA ASP A 202 0.85 1.53 5.44
C ASP A 202 0.75 0.05 5.07
N ILE A 203 1.11 -0.24 3.83
CA ILE A 203 1.18 -1.58 3.26
C ILE A 203 2.65 -1.89 3.01
N GLU A 204 3.10 -3.03 3.50
CA GLU A 204 4.42 -3.54 3.17
C GLU A 204 4.35 -4.34 1.88
N TYR A 205 5.30 -4.11 0.98
CA TYR A 205 5.34 -4.76 -0.33
C TYR A 205 6.59 -5.62 -0.47
N TYR A 206 6.41 -6.83 -0.98
CA TYR A 206 7.49 -7.70 -1.41
C TYR A 206 7.06 -8.52 -2.64
N GLU A 207 7.67 -8.24 -3.80
CA GLU A 207 7.35 -8.88 -5.09
C GLU A 207 5.86 -8.83 -5.45
N ARG A 208 5.05 -9.86 -5.17
CA ARG A 208 3.59 -9.81 -5.43
C ARG A 208 2.76 -9.80 -4.15
N ALA A 209 3.40 -9.74 -3.00
CA ALA A 209 2.76 -9.67 -1.70
C ALA A 209 2.55 -8.20 -1.32
N ASP A 210 1.32 -7.88 -0.94
CA ASP A 210 0.95 -6.63 -0.29
C ASP A 210 0.42 -7.02 1.07
N VAL A 211 1.03 -6.54 2.14
CA VAL A 211 0.75 -7.03 3.48
C VAL A 211 0.35 -5.88 4.39
N ARG A 212 -0.80 -6.04 5.04
CA ARG A 212 -1.24 -5.22 6.17
C ARG A 212 -0.89 -5.92 7.46
N LYS A 213 -0.62 -5.12 8.48
CA LYS A 213 -0.45 -5.61 9.84
C LYS A 213 -1.69 -5.27 10.66
N ILE A 214 -2.31 -6.29 11.23
CA ILE A 214 -3.43 -6.20 12.15
C ILE A 214 -2.94 -6.69 13.51
N TRP A 215 -3.18 -5.96 14.59
CA TRP A 215 -2.64 -6.35 15.89
C TRP A 215 -3.49 -5.86 17.04
N ALA A 216 -3.36 -6.52 18.18
CA ALA A 216 -3.95 -6.08 19.44
C ALA A 216 -2.99 -6.30 20.61
N LEU A 217 -3.01 -5.36 21.54
CA LEU A 217 -2.16 -5.37 22.73
C LEU A 217 -2.82 -6.21 23.82
N ALA A 218 -2.13 -7.26 24.27
CA ALA A 218 -2.55 -8.08 25.40
C ALA A 218 -2.07 -7.50 26.73
N ARG A 219 -0.80 -7.13 26.84
CA ARG A 219 -0.23 -6.68 28.12
C ARG A 219 0.92 -5.69 27.94
N VAL A 220 1.03 -4.74 28.86
CA VAL A 220 2.22 -3.89 29.07
C VAL A 220 2.84 -4.26 30.41
N SER A 221 4.17 -4.29 30.47
CA SER A 221 4.90 -4.61 31.71
C SER A 221 6.26 -3.91 31.75
N LYS A 222 6.69 -3.46 32.92
CA LYS A 222 8.04 -2.91 33.11
C LYS A 222 9.13 -4.00 33.11
N SER A 223 8.76 -5.23 33.49
CA SER A 223 9.66 -6.38 33.48
C SER A 223 9.41 -7.26 32.26
N ALA A 224 10.47 -7.94 31.82
CA ALA A 224 10.38 -8.96 30.78
C ALA A 224 9.34 -10.04 31.17
N PRO A 225 8.64 -10.64 30.20
CA PRO A 225 7.81 -11.80 30.46
C PRO A 225 8.64 -12.95 31.03
N SER A 226 8.05 -13.75 31.91
CA SER A 226 8.73 -14.93 32.47
C SER A 226 9.02 -15.97 31.39
N LEU A 227 9.93 -16.91 31.66
CA LEU A 227 10.19 -18.05 30.77
C LEU A 227 8.91 -18.83 30.48
N GLU A 228 8.11 -19.10 31.51
CA GLU A 228 6.81 -19.77 31.38
C GLU A 228 5.86 -19.01 30.44
N THR A 229 5.75 -17.69 30.61
CA THR A 229 4.92 -16.85 29.73
C THR A 229 5.44 -16.91 28.30
N THR A 230 6.75 -16.80 28.10
CA THR A 230 7.38 -16.80 26.78
C THR A 230 7.18 -18.13 26.05
N MET A 231 7.39 -19.26 26.75
CA MET A 231 7.14 -20.60 26.20
C MET A 231 5.68 -20.78 25.81
N LYS A 232 4.74 -20.30 26.64
CA LYS A 232 3.31 -20.36 26.34
C LYS A 232 2.93 -19.57 25.09
N LEU A 233 3.45 -18.35 24.94
CA LEU A 233 3.24 -17.52 23.74
C LEU A 233 3.81 -18.20 22.49
N LEU A 234 4.99 -18.83 22.61
CA LEU A 234 5.63 -19.58 21.53
C LEU A 234 4.80 -20.82 21.13
N GLU A 235 4.37 -21.62 22.11
CA GLU A 235 3.55 -22.81 21.87
C GLU A 235 2.23 -22.46 21.19
N GLN A 236 1.55 -21.39 21.64
CA GLN A 236 0.31 -20.96 21.00
C GLN A 236 0.57 -20.49 19.57
N SER A 237 1.64 -19.71 19.35
CA SER A 237 2.03 -19.26 18.00
C SER A 237 2.35 -20.43 17.07
N ALA A 238 2.97 -21.50 17.58
CA ALA A 238 3.27 -22.71 16.81
C ALA A 238 2.01 -23.51 16.45
N ARG A 239 0.94 -23.41 17.25
CA ARG A 239 -0.34 -24.11 17.00
C ARG A 239 -1.29 -23.31 16.11
N THR A 240 -1.24 -21.99 16.17
CA THR A 240 -2.12 -21.12 15.36
C THR A 240 -1.56 -20.93 13.96
N LYS A 241 -2.40 -21.13 12.93
CA LYS A 241 -2.03 -20.87 11.53
C LYS A 241 -2.04 -19.40 11.14
N ILE A 242 -2.80 -18.57 11.88
CA ILE A 242 -3.07 -17.17 11.52
C ILE A 242 -2.41 -16.28 12.56
N GLY A 243 -1.28 -15.66 12.24
CA GLY A 243 -0.59 -14.73 13.13
C GLY A 243 0.25 -15.38 14.22
N SER A 244 0.83 -14.54 15.06
CA SER A 244 1.73 -14.96 16.14
C SER A 244 1.76 -13.93 17.27
N TRP A 245 2.18 -14.39 18.45
CA TRP A 245 2.54 -13.52 19.55
C TRP A 245 3.91 -12.88 19.32
N MET A 246 4.04 -11.64 19.76
CA MET A 246 5.29 -10.88 19.73
C MET A 246 5.50 -10.23 21.09
N VAL A 247 6.76 -10.11 21.48
CA VAL A 247 7.19 -9.34 22.66
C VAL A 247 8.07 -8.22 22.15
N GLU A 248 7.55 -7.00 22.21
CA GLU A 248 8.25 -5.80 21.75
C GLU A 248 8.64 -4.93 22.95
N ARG A 249 9.60 -4.01 22.76
CA ARG A 249 9.89 -2.95 23.72
C ARG A 249 9.49 -1.60 23.15
N ASN A 250 8.80 -0.79 23.93
CA ASN A 250 8.56 0.61 23.58
C ASN A 250 9.77 1.49 23.95
N ASP A 251 9.78 2.74 23.49
CA ASP A 251 10.84 3.71 23.79
C ASP A 251 10.99 4.00 25.30
N GLY A 252 9.92 3.77 26.08
CA GLY A 252 9.93 3.85 27.55
C GLY A 252 10.55 2.64 28.25
N GLY A 253 11.02 1.64 27.50
CA GLY A 253 11.63 0.41 28.03
C GLY A 253 10.64 -0.63 28.55
N GLU A 254 9.33 -0.41 28.38
CA GLU A 254 8.29 -1.35 28.76
C GLU A 254 8.12 -2.45 27.69
N TYR A 255 7.82 -3.65 28.16
CA TYR A 255 7.53 -4.80 27.33
C TYR A 255 6.05 -4.83 26.94
N LEU A 256 5.79 -5.03 25.66
CA LEU A 256 4.47 -5.14 25.05
C LEU A 256 4.27 -6.58 24.56
N ILE A 257 3.25 -7.27 25.07
CA ILE A 257 2.81 -8.56 24.52
C ILE A 257 1.68 -8.28 23.54
N ILE A 258 1.92 -8.56 22.27
CA ILE A 258 1.04 -8.20 21.14
C ILE A 258 0.72 -9.46 20.34
N TYR A 259 -0.55 -9.64 19.96
CA TYR A 259 -0.88 -10.59 18.91
C TYR A 259 -0.95 -9.89 17.56
N CYS A 260 -0.30 -10.46 16.55
CA CYS A 260 -0.14 -9.83 15.24
C CYS A 260 -0.48 -10.79 14.11
N VAL A 261 -1.28 -10.31 13.17
CA VAL A 261 -1.62 -10.99 11.92
C VAL A 261 -1.15 -10.15 10.75
N LYS A 262 -0.52 -10.81 9.77
CA LYS A 262 -0.12 -10.25 8.48
C LYS A 262 -1.15 -10.70 7.45
N LEU A 263 -1.98 -9.78 6.96
CA LEU A 263 -3.08 -10.07 6.04
C LEU A 263 -2.74 -9.52 4.64
N ASP A 264 -3.07 -10.26 3.58
CA ASP A 264 -2.95 -9.72 2.23
C ASP A 264 -3.81 -8.44 2.10
N ALA A 265 -3.23 -7.35 1.63
CA ALA A 265 -3.87 -6.04 1.59
C ALA A 265 -5.04 -5.96 0.59
N THR A 266 -5.16 -6.95 -0.29
CA THR A 266 -6.25 -7.16 -1.26
C THR A 266 -7.33 -8.12 -0.74
N ALA A 267 -7.19 -8.63 0.49
CA ALA A 267 -8.21 -9.46 1.12
C ALA A 267 -9.57 -8.74 1.15
N ALA A 268 -10.63 -9.53 0.94
CA ALA A 268 -11.99 -9.01 0.95
C ALA A 268 -12.34 -8.35 2.31
N PRO A 269 -13.25 -7.36 2.33
CA PRO A 269 -13.68 -6.71 3.57
C PRO A 269 -14.12 -7.69 4.67
N ASP A 270 -14.83 -8.77 4.33
CA ASP A 270 -15.23 -9.81 5.28
C ASP A 270 -14.04 -10.59 5.87
N ALA A 271 -12.98 -10.78 5.10
CA ALA A 271 -11.76 -11.41 5.57
C ALA A 271 -11.00 -10.47 6.54
N MET A 272 -10.99 -9.16 6.27
CA MET A 272 -10.49 -8.16 7.22
C MET A 272 -11.28 -8.22 8.53
N LYS A 273 -12.61 -8.16 8.46
CA LYS A 273 -13.50 -8.25 9.63
C LYS A 273 -13.26 -9.49 10.46
N SER A 274 -13.27 -10.66 9.81
CA SER A 274 -13.05 -11.95 10.46
C SER A 274 -11.67 -12.04 11.10
N THR A 275 -10.65 -11.50 10.45
CA THR A 275 -9.28 -11.46 10.99
C THR A 275 -9.20 -10.56 12.22
N MET A 276 -9.78 -9.37 12.19
CA MET A 276 -9.79 -8.46 13.34
C MET A 276 -10.57 -9.05 14.52
N GLN A 277 -11.71 -9.69 14.27
CA GLN A 277 -12.47 -10.43 15.29
C GLN A 277 -11.66 -11.59 15.88
N TYR A 278 -10.92 -12.33 15.05
CA TYR A 278 -10.04 -13.40 15.52
C TYR A 278 -8.93 -12.86 16.44
N VAL A 279 -8.28 -11.77 16.02
CA VAL A 279 -7.26 -11.08 16.83
C VAL A 279 -7.85 -10.61 18.16
N ALA A 280 -9.05 -10.02 18.16
CA ALA A 280 -9.75 -9.59 19.37
C ALA A 280 -9.96 -10.75 20.35
N LYS A 281 -10.60 -11.83 19.89
CA LYS A 281 -10.93 -13.02 20.71
C LYS A 281 -9.70 -13.68 21.30
N LEU A 282 -8.65 -13.88 20.49
CA LEU A 282 -7.44 -14.52 20.97
C LEU A 282 -6.72 -13.62 22.01
N THR A 283 -6.72 -12.31 21.76
CA THR A 283 -6.13 -11.33 22.68
C THR A 283 -6.90 -11.26 23.99
N ALA A 284 -8.22 -11.31 23.96
CA ALA A 284 -9.06 -11.37 25.15
C ALA A 284 -8.78 -12.63 26.00
N SER A 285 -8.69 -13.81 25.36
CA SER A 285 -8.36 -15.05 26.06
C SER A 285 -7.00 -14.95 26.74
N MET A 286 -5.98 -14.50 26.02
CA MET A 286 -4.63 -14.37 26.57
C MET A 286 -4.56 -13.29 27.66
N LYS A 287 -5.30 -12.19 27.56
CA LYS A 287 -5.40 -11.19 28.64
C LYS A 287 -5.86 -11.81 29.95
N LYS A 288 -6.90 -12.65 29.93
CA LYS A 288 -7.40 -13.35 31.12
C LYS A 288 -6.34 -14.28 31.71
N GLU A 289 -5.52 -14.89 30.86
CA GLU A 289 -4.45 -15.80 31.29
C GLU A 289 -3.18 -15.09 31.77
N LEU A 290 -2.88 -13.90 31.23
CA LEU A 290 -1.72 -13.08 31.61
C LEU A 290 -2.02 -12.18 32.82
N THR A 291 -3.29 -11.95 33.13
CA THR A 291 -3.69 -11.30 34.38
C THR A 291 -3.29 -12.24 35.51
N PRO A 292 -2.54 -11.77 36.52
CA PRO A 292 -2.20 -12.61 37.65
C PRO A 292 -3.49 -13.20 38.21
N LYS A 293 -3.65 -14.53 38.17
CA LYS A 293 -4.67 -15.16 39.00
C LYS A 293 -4.31 -14.82 40.43
N GLU A 294 -5.20 -14.14 41.17
CA GLU A 294 -5.13 -14.22 42.63
C GLU A 294 -4.92 -15.69 42.99
N GLN A 295 -3.90 -15.96 43.80
CA GLN A 295 -3.39 -17.30 44.08
C GLN A 295 -4.53 -18.30 44.27
N ALA A 296 -4.76 -19.13 43.26
CA ALA A 296 -5.69 -20.24 43.37
C ALA A 296 -5.02 -21.34 44.21
N GLN A 297 -5.39 -21.31 45.50
CA GLN A 297 -5.32 -22.33 46.55
C GLN A 297 -3.97 -23.03 46.80
N LYS A 298 -3.60 -23.03 48.08
CA LYS A 298 -2.37 -23.65 48.59
C LYS A 298 -2.47 -25.17 48.43
N ALA A 299 -1.33 -25.84 48.33
CA ALA A 299 -1.23 -27.31 48.27
C ALA A 299 -2.00 -28.06 49.38
N SER A 300 -2.36 -27.37 50.48
CA SER A 300 -3.24 -27.89 51.53
C SER A 300 -4.68 -28.15 51.09
N ASP A 301 -5.18 -27.38 50.12
CA ASP A 301 -6.59 -27.45 49.69
C ASP A 301 -6.80 -28.60 48.69
N THR A 302 -5.78 -28.96 47.91
CA THR A 302 -5.77 -30.12 47.00
C THR A 302 -5.60 -31.45 47.75
N LEU A 303 -5.03 -31.43 48.97
CA LEU A 303 -4.76 -32.62 49.77
C LEU A 303 -6.03 -33.16 50.48
N ASN A 304 -6.98 -32.28 50.85
CA ASN A 304 -8.23 -32.68 51.52
C ASN A 304 -9.23 -33.38 50.57
N GLU A 305 -9.26 -33.03 49.29
CA GLU A 305 -10.09 -33.73 48.28
C GLU A 305 -9.53 -35.12 47.92
N TRP A 306 -8.21 -35.33 48.05
CA TRP A 306 -7.59 -36.63 47.79
C TRP A 306 -7.77 -37.62 48.95
N LEU A 307 -7.88 -37.13 50.18
CA LEU A 307 -8.02 -37.94 51.40
C LEU A 307 -9.49 -38.26 51.78
N SER A 308 -10.47 -37.78 51.02
CA SER A 308 -11.90 -38.00 51.28
C SER A 308 -12.59 -38.94 50.27
N LYS A 309 -11.81 -39.67 49.45
CA LYS A 309 -12.23 -40.87 48.71
C LYS A 309 -11.51 -42.09 49.25
#